data_AF-K5WZY5-F1
#
_entry.id   AF-K5WZY5-F1
#
_cell.length_a   1.000
_cell.length_b   1.000
_cell.length_c   1.000
_cell.angle_alpha   90.00
_cell.angle_beta   90.00
_cell.angle_gamma   90.00
#
_symmetry.space_group_name_H-M   'P 1'
#
loop_
_entity.id
_entity.type
_entity.pdbx_description
1 polymer ?
#
loop_
_entity_poly.entity_id
_entity_poly.type
_entity_poly.pdbx_seq_one_letter_code
_entity_poly.pdbx_strand_id
1 'polypeptide(L)'
;MTWLTPYRDLWPLLRDTTGRLEVGNMHVVLQASCIGLTFNVWEFLVTLGDEVDLVWLCRPSSWTLRLVRGLFFFSRYAGLMVQSINIVVAENMSSYRSVPNVFCRRWISYQIIVIFLFLSVVNLILNLRIYAIYRRSRRMCTLLTVIFFSRLVLATPFAIVYTPRLAFDGMCGFRIPLPIMLAFLQIRGNGHAKLHTGANLYEANGLAE
;
A
#
# COMPACT_ATOMS: atom_id res chain seq x y z
N MET A 1 5.00 -45.21 11.27
CA MET A 1 5.04 -43.99 12.11
C MET A 1 6.41 -43.32 11.95
N THR A 2 6.70 -42.64 10.83
CA THR A 2 8.06 -42.12 10.56
C THR A 2 8.12 -40.97 9.53
N TRP A 3 7.04 -40.19 9.31
CA TRP A 3 6.99 -39.18 8.23
C TRP A 3 6.90 -37.71 8.68
N LEU A 4 7.11 -37.40 9.97
CA LEU A 4 6.99 -36.01 10.48
C LEU A 4 8.33 -35.29 10.74
N THR A 5 9.46 -35.87 10.35
CA THR A 5 10.79 -35.33 10.64
C THR A 5 11.31 -34.17 9.77
N PRO A 6 10.87 -33.90 8.51
CA PRO A 6 11.56 -32.90 7.69
C PRO A 6 11.22 -31.44 8.07
N TYR A 7 10.23 -31.22 8.94
CA TYR A 7 9.80 -29.86 9.32
C TYR A 7 10.60 -29.25 10.49
N ARG A 8 11.32 -30.07 11.27
CA ARG A 8 12.03 -29.61 12.47
C ARG A 8 13.30 -28.83 12.12
N ASP A 9 13.97 -29.23 11.05
CA ASP A 9 15.25 -28.66 10.60
C ASP A 9 15.07 -27.44 9.68
N LEU A 10 13.86 -27.24 9.14
CA LEU A 10 13.51 -26.06 8.34
C LEU A 10 13.30 -24.80 9.20
N TRP A 11 12.94 -24.97 10.47
CA TRP A 11 12.64 -23.87 11.40
C TRP A 11 13.81 -22.92 11.70
N PRO A 12 15.04 -23.39 11.97
CA PRO A 12 16.19 -22.50 12.15
C PRO A 12 16.59 -21.79 10.84
N LEU A 13 16.45 -22.44 9.68
CA LEU A 13 16.80 -21.85 8.37
C LEU A 13 15.79 -20.77 7.95
N LEU A 14 14.50 -20.99 8.21
CA LEU A 14 13.44 -19.98 8.04
C LEU A 14 13.62 -18.81 8.99
N ARG A 15 14.09 -19.04 10.23
CA ARG A 15 14.39 -17.99 11.20
C ARG A 15 15.55 -17.09 10.77
N ASP A 16 16.61 -17.66 10.19
CA ASP A 16 17.78 -16.90 9.73
C ASP A 16 17.48 -16.10 8.43
N THR A 17 16.68 -16.68 7.52
CA THR A 17 16.24 -15.99 6.31
C THR A 17 15.21 -14.89 6.59
N THR A 18 14.27 -15.09 7.52
CA THR A 18 13.37 -14.03 8.00
C THR A 18 14.13 -12.92 8.74
N GLY A 19 15.11 -13.26 9.58
CA GLY A 19 15.97 -12.28 10.24
C GLY A 19 16.74 -11.38 9.27
N ARG A 20 17.32 -11.92 8.17
CA ARG A 20 18.00 -11.11 7.14
C ARG A 20 17.04 -10.29 6.26
N LEU A 21 15.84 -10.79 5.98
CA LEU A 21 14.81 -10.04 5.26
C LEU A 21 14.28 -8.86 6.11
N GLU A 22 14.19 -9.02 7.43
CA GLU A 22 13.67 -7.98 8.34
C GLU A 22 14.65 -6.83 8.59
N VAL A 23 15.96 -7.08 8.71
CA VAL A 23 16.97 -6.00 8.81
C VAL A 23 17.08 -5.23 7.47
N GLY A 24 16.89 -5.93 6.34
CA GLY A 24 16.82 -5.29 5.02
C GLY A 24 15.63 -4.35 4.87
N ASN A 25 14.47 -4.69 5.41
CA ASN A 25 13.24 -3.91 5.22
C ASN A 25 13.35 -2.48 5.75
N MET A 26 14.05 -2.27 6.86
CA MET A 26 14.10 -0.95 7.47
C MET A 26 15.00 0.04 6.71
N HIS A 27 16.17 -0.42 6.27
CA HIS A 27 17.04 0.35 5.38
C HIS A 27 16.38 0.59 4.02
N VAL A 28 15.58 -0.38 3.52
CA VAL A 28 14.79 -0.21 2.30
C VAL A 28 13.72 0.88 2.46
N VAL A 29 13.03 0.95 3.60
CA VAL A 29 12.06 2.02 3.87
C VAL A 29 12.75 3.38 3.91
N LEU A 30 13.89 3.49 4.60
CA LEU A 30 14.67 4.73 4.64
C LEU A 30 15.12 5.16 3.24
N GLN A 31 15.70 4.25 2.45
CA GLN A 31 16.14 4.53 1.09
C GLN A 31 14.97 4.94 0.18
N ALA A 32 13.85 4.22 0.24
CA ALA A 32 12.66 4.53 -0.54
C ALA A 32 12.07 5.89 -0.15
N SER A 33 12.05 6.23 1.13
CA SER A 33 11.60 7.54 1.61
C SER A 33 12.54 8.67 1.20
N CYS A 34 13.86 8.46 1.24
CA CYS A 34 14.83 9.45 0.74
C CYS A 34 14.67 9.68 -0.77
N ILE A 35 14.61 8.62 -1.58
CA ILE A 35 14.39 8.73 -3.03
C ILE A 35 13.05 9.42 -3.31
N GLY A 36 12.00 8.99 -2.61
CA GLY A 36 10.67 9.58 -2.73
C GLY A 36 10.63 11.06 -2.35
N LEU A 37 11.38 11.46 -1.32
CA LEU A 37 11.48 12.86 -0.92
C LEU A 37 12.25 13.67 -1.96
N THR A 38 13.40 13.19 -2.44
CA THR A 38 14.16 13.85 -3.51
C THR A 38 13.31 14.06 -4.76
N PHE A 39 12.57 13.03 -5.18
CA PHE A 39 11.70 13.13 -6.35
C PHE A 39 10.55 14.11 -6.13
N ASN A 40 9.90 14.09 -4.97
CA ASN A 40 8.84 15.05 -4.65
C ASN A 40 9.35 16.49 -4.56
N VAL A 41 10.54 16.70 -4.00
CA VAL A 41 11.18 18.03 -3.93
C VAL A 41 11.58 18.51 -5.33
N TRP A 42 12.13 17.62 -6.16
CA TRP A 42 12.46 17.93 -7.55
C TRP A 42 11.22 18.36 -8.33
N GLU A 43 10.17 17.55 -8.31
CA GLU A 43 8.88 17.89 -8.91
C GLU A 43 8.35 19.20 -8.33
N PHE A 44 8.47 19.42 -7.02
CA PHE A 44 8.04 20.66 -6.38
C PHE A 44 8.71 21.89 -7.01
N LEU A 45 10.04 21.86 -7.12
CA LEU A 45 10.83 22.97 -7.65
C LEU A 45 10.53 23.25 -9.12
N VAL A 46 10.38 22.20 -9.94
CA VAL A 46 10.13 22.35 -11.38
C VAL A 46 8.76 23.00 -11.64
N THR A 47 7.72 22.62 -10.89
CA THR A 47 6.36 23.12 -11.13
C THR A 47 6.00 24.37 -10.31
N LEU A 48 6.91 24.84 -9.45
CA LEU A 48 6.68 26.02 -8.61
C LEU A 48 6.43 27.30 -9.44
N GLY A 49 7.16 27.47 -10.55
CA GLY A 49 7.01 28.63 -11.44
C GLY A 49 5.60 28.72 -12.02
N ASP A 50 5.15 27.63 -12.65
CA ASP A 50 3.80 27.52 -13.21
C ASP A 50 2.71 27.63 -12.14
N GLU A 51 2.98 27.15 -10.93
CA GLU A 51 2.02 27.20 -9.82
C GLU A 51 1.71 28.61 -9.36
N VAL A 52 2.72 29.46 -9.19
CA VAL A 52 2.52 30.84 -8.73
C VAL A 52 1.61 31.58 -9.72
N ASP A 53 1.83 31.40 -11.01
CA ASP A 53 1.06 32.07 -12.05
C ASP A 53 -0.36 31.51 -12.21
N LEU A 54 -0.51 30.18 -12.22
CA LEU A 54 -1.80 29.53 -12.51
C LEU A 54 -2.68 29.32 -11.28
N VAL A 55 -2.09 29.08 -10.11
CA VAL A 55 -2.83 28.71 -8.89
C VAL A 55 -2.93 29.87 -7.92
N TRP A 56 -1.87 30.67 -7.73
CA TRP A 56 -1.87 31.71 -6.70
C TRP A 56 -2.55 32.98 -7.17
N LEU A 57 -2.18 33.47 -8.36
CA LEU A 57 -2.71 34.69 -8.97
C LEU A 57 -4.14 34.53 -9.51
N CYS A 58 -4.51 33.32 -9.91
CA CYS A 58 -5.82 33.06 -10.51
C CYS A 58 -6.91 32.92 -9.44
N ARG A 59 -7.94 33.79 -9.50
CA ARG A 59 -9.04 33.83 -8.51
C ARG A 59 -10.17 32.89 -8.92
N PRO A 60 -10.43 31.79 -8.17
CA PRO A 60 -11.43 30.81 -8.58
C PRO A 60 -12.86 31.32 -8.32
N SER A 61 -13.64 31.46 -9.39
CA SER A 61 -15.07 31.85 -9.33
C SER A 61 -15.98 30.68 -8.90
N SER A 62 -15.63 29.44 -9.25
CA SER A 62 -16.45 28.25 -8.98
C SER A 62 -15.98 27.44 -7.76
N TRP A 63 -16.94 26.82 -7.05
CA TRP A 63 -16.66 25.94 -5.91
C TRP A 63 -15.80 24.73 -6.29
N THR A 64 -15.96 24.18 -7.50
CA THR A 64 -15.15 23.06 -8.00
C THR A 64 -13.67 23.43 -8.13
N LEU A 65 -13.37 24.65 -8.58
CA LEU A 65 -11.97 25.12 -8.72
C LEU A 65 -11.31 25.35 -7.36
N ARG A 66 -12.07 25.80 -6.36
CA ARG A 66 -11.59 25.90 -4.97
C ARG A 66 -11.22 24.53 -4.40
N LEU A 67 -12.04 23.51 -4.66
CA LEU A 67 -11.75 22.12 -4.26
C LEU A 67 -10.49 21.58 -4.96
N VAL A 68 -10.38 21.73 -6.28
CA VAL A 68 -9.18 21.30 -7.03
C VAL A 68 -7.92 21.94 -6.47
N ARG A 69 -7.96 23.24 -6.20
CA ARG A 69 -6.86 23.97 -5.56
C ARG A 69 -6.52 23.37 -4.20
N GLY A 70 -7.52 23.13 -3.35
CA GLY A 70 -7.32 22.50 -2.04
C GLY A 70 -6.71 21.09 -2.13
N LEU A 71 -7.19 20.26 -3.05
CA LEU A 71 -6.67 18.91 -3.28
C LEU A 71 -5.23 18.93 -3.78
N PHE A 72 -4.91 19.88 -4.64
CA PHE A 72 -3.56 20.08 -5.17
C PHE A 72 -2.56 20.45 -4.07
N PHE A 73 -2.91 21.44 -3.24
CA PHE A 73 -2.11 21.80 -2.06
C PHE A 73 -2.00 20.61 -1.10
N PHE A 74 -3.10 19.91 -0.83
CA PHE A 74 -3.05 18.75 0.04
C PHE A 74 -2.11 17.66 -0.52
N SER A 75 -2.23 17.27 -1.80
CA SER A 75 -1.41 16.19 -2.35
C SER A 75 0.08 16.48 -2.31
N ARG A 76 0.49 17.72 -2.62
CA ARG A 76 1.89 18.13 -2.61
C ARG A 76 2.47 18.23 -1.21
N TYR A 77 1.84 19.02 -0.35
CA TYR A 77 2.40 19.35 0.95
C TYR A 77 2.25 18.18 1.93
N ALA A 78 1.16 17.40 1.85
CA ALA A 78 1.04 16.19 2.64
C ALA A 78 2.06 15.14 2.20
N GLY A 79 2.40 15.04 0.91
CA GLY A 79 3.39 14.09 0.40
C GLY A 79 4.77 14.33 1.02
N LEU A 80 5.20 15.59 1.00
CA LEU A 80 6.44 16.03 1.65
C LEU A 80 6.42 15.77 3.16
N MET A 81 5.35 16.16 3.86
CA MET A 81 5.25 15.95 5.31
C MET A 81 5.30 14.46 5.68
N VAL A 82 4.58 13.61 4.95
CA VAL A 82 4.55 12.17 5.20
C VAL A 82 5.93 11.55 5.00
N GLN A 83 6.63 11.88 3.91
CA GLN A 83 7.96 11.33 3.66
C GLN A 83 8.97 11.82 4.70
N SER A 84 8.91 13.08 5.13
CA SER A 84 9.75 13.60 6.21
C SER A 84 9.49 12.87 7.54
N ILE A 85 8.22 12.68 7.91
CA ILE A 85 7.85 11.90 9.10
C ILE A 85 8.37 10.46 8.97
N ASN A 86 8.29 9.87 7.78
CA ASN A 86 8.75 8.51 7.56
C ASN A 86 10.25 8.35 7.79
N ILE A 87 11.06 9.29 7.33
CA ILE A 87 12.51 9.30 7.55
C ILE A 87 12.80 9.40 9.05
N VAL A 88 12.20 10.37 9.75
CA VAL A 88 12.43 10.57 11.19
C VAL A 88 12.02 9.35 12.02
N VAL A 89 10.89 8.71 11.69
CA VAL A 89 10.45 7.52 12.40
C VAL A 89 11.33 6.31 12.08
N ALA A 90 11.76 6.16 10.81
CA ALA A 90 12.68 5.10 10.41
C ALA A 90 14.05 5.24 11.10
N GLU A 91 14.61 6.45 11.18
CA GLU A 91 15.86 6.66 11.92
C GLU A 91 15.69 6.34 13.40
N ASN A 92 14.63 6.84 14.03
CA ASN A 92 14.37 6.57 15.44
C ASN A 92 14.23 5.07 15.73
N MET A 93 13.44 4.35 14.94
CA MET A 93 13.25 2.92 15.11
C MET A 93 14.57 2.13 14.90
N SER A 94 15.47 2.59 14.03
CA SER A 94 16.74 1.89 13.73
C SER A 94 17.74 1.96 14.90
N SER A 95 17.57 2.96 15.78
CA SER A 95 18.35 3.13 16.99
C SER A 95 17.92 2.15 18.11
N TYR A 96 16.69 1.63 18.08
CA TYR A 96 16.19 0.72 19.10
C TYR A 96 16.53 -0.75 18.78
N ARG A 97 17.01 -1.48 19.79
CA ARG A 97 17.29 -2.92 19.68
C ARG A 97 16.03 -3.79 19.62
N SER A 98 14.93 -3.32 20.23
CA SER A 98 13.62 -3.97 20.20
C SER A 98 12.54 -2.90 20.37
N VAL A 99 11.71 -2.73 19.34
CA VAL A 99 10.65 -1.73 19.30
C VAL A 99 9.41 -2.29 20.00
N PRO A 100 8.79 -1.55 20.94
CA PRO A 100 7.60 -2.03 21.62
C PRO A 100 6.42 -2.20 20.63
N ASN A 101 5.67 -3.30 20.78
CA ASN A 101 4.53 -3.66 19.93
C ASN A 101 3.48 -2.54 19.78
N VAL A 102 3.29 -1.73 20.82
CA VAL A 102 2.36 -0.60 20.79
C VAL A 102 2.81 0.47 19.78
N PHE A 103 4.12 0.70 19.67
CA PHE A 103 4.68 1.66 18.72
C PHE A 103 4.55 1.16 17.28
N CYS A 104 4.87 -0.12 17.02
CA CYS A 104 4.66 -0.74 15.71
C CYS A 104 3.20 -0.68 15.24
N ARG A 105 2.26 -0.93 16.16
CA ARG A 105 0.83 -0.84 15.87
C ARG A 105 0.42 0.58 15.47
N ARG A 106 0.85 1.60 16.24
CA ARG A 106 0.58 3.01 15.93
C ARG A 106 1.19 3.41 14.59
N TRP A 107 2.40 2.98 14.31
CA TRP A 107 3.09 3.23 13.05
C TRP A 107 2.35 2.65 11.85
N ILE A 108 1.94 1.39 11.91
CA ILE A 108 1.20 0.75 10.83
C ILE A 108 -0.18 1.37 10.66
N SER A 109 -0.87 1.69 11.76
CA SER A 109 -2.13 2.44 11.68
C SER A 109 -1.94 3.80 10.99
N TYR A 110 -0.87 4.52 11.30
CA TYR A 110 -0.52 5.78 10.62
C TYR A 110 -0.31 5.56 9.11
N GLN A 111 0.50 4.58 8.71
CA GLN A 111 0.74 4.25 7.29
C GLN A 111 -0.56 3.93 6.54
N ILE A 112 -1.43 3.12 7.16
CA ILE A 112 -2.73 2.76 6.59
C ILE A 112 -3.57 4.03 6.37
N ILE A 113 -3.70 4.89 7.38
CA ILE A 113 -4.47 6.14 7.30
C ILE A 113 -3.93 7.03 6.19
N VAL A 114 -2.61 7.20 6.11
CA VAL A 114 -1.94 7.98 5.07
C VAL A 114 -2.30 7.42 3.69
N ILE A 115 -2.12 6.12 3.45
CA ILE A 115 -2.44 5.49 2.16
C ILE A 115 -3.91 5.72 1.79
N PHE A 116 -4.83 5.57 2.75
CA PHE A 116 -6.26 5.87 2.52
C PHE A 116 -6.48 7.31 2.09
N LEU A 117 -5.86 8.28 2.78
CA LEU A 117 -5.98 9.70 2.43
C LEU A 117 -5.47 9.99 1.02
N PHE A 118 -4.29 9.49 0.65
CA PHE A 118 -3.73 9.68 -0.69
C PHE A 118 -4.58 9.04 -1.77
N LEU A 119 -5.02 7.79 -1.56
CA LEU A 119 -5.93 7.12 -2.49
C LEU A 119 -7.24 7.89 -2.63
N SER A 120 -7.78 8.45 -1.54
CA SER A 120 -8.99 9.25 -1.60
C SER A 120 -8.81 10.51 -2.45
N VAL A 121 -7.69 11.21 -2.31
CA VAL A 121 -7.36 12.39 -3.12
C VAL A 121 -7.24 12.02 -4.59
N VAL A 122 -6.55 10.93 -4.93
CA VAL A 122 -6.42 10.45 -6.31
C VAL A 122 -7.78 10.13 -6.92
N ASN A 123 -8.65 9.44 -6.18
CA ASN A 123 -10.02 9.15 -6.64
C ASN A 123 -10.83 10.43 -6.86
N LEU A 124 -10.72 11.41 -5.96
CA LEU A 124 -11.41 12.69 -6.12
C LEU A 124 -10.91 13.46 -7.36
N ILE A 125 -9.60 13.51 -7.59
CA ILE A 125 -9.02 14.13 -8.79
C ILE A 125 -9.51 13.43 -10.06
N LEU A 126 -9.53 12.09 -10.06
CA LEU A 126 -10.02 11.30 -11.18
C LEU A 126 -11.50 11.59 -11.46
N ASN A 127 -12.33 11.65 -10.41
CA ASN A 127 -13.76 11.99 -10.51
C ASN A 127 -13.96 13.38 -11.11
N LEU A 128 -13.18 14.37 -10.67
CA LEU A 128 -13.23 15.74 -11.17
C LEU A 128 -12.83 15.82 -12.65
N ARG A 129 -11.77 15.09 -13.05
CA ARG A 129 -11.33 15.02 -14.45
C ARG A 129 -12.38 14.37 -15.34
N ILE A 130 -12.95 13.25 -14.92
CA ILE A 130 -14.00 12.54 -15.67
C ILE A 130 -15.25 13.42 -15.79
N TYR A 131 -15.61 14.16 -14.75
CA TYR A 131 -16.73 15.10 -14.77
C TYR A 131 -16.54 16.20 -15.82
N ALA A 132 -15.32 16.72 -15.95
CA ALA A 132 -14.98 17.73 -16.96
C ALA A 132 -15.06 17.17 -18.39
N ILE A 133 -14.53 15.96 -18.63
CA ILE A 133 -14.53 15.31 -19.95
C ILE A 133 -15.95 14.91 -20.38
N TYR A 134 -16.77 14.36 -19.47
CA TYR A 134 -18.14 13.92 -19.77
C TYR A 134 -19.18 15.04 -19.76
N ARG A 135 -18.77 16.28 -20.05
CA ARG A 135 -19.65 17.43 -20.26
C ARG A 135 -20.72 17.59 -19.18
N ARG A 136 -20.35 17.34 -17.91
CA ARG A 136 -21.21 17.48 -16.73
C ARG A 136 -22.33 16.43 -16.56
N SER A 137 -22.25 15.27 -17.23
CA SER A 137 -23.24 14.19 -17.08
C SER A 137 -23.32 13.68 -15.63
N ARG A 138 -24.48 13.90 -14.98
CA ARG A 138 -24.70 13.57 -13.56
C ARG A 138 -24.60 12.07 -13.27
N ARG A 139 -24.96 11.20 -14.23
CA ARG A 139 -24.95 9.74 -14.05
C ARG A 139 -23.55 9.20 -13.76
N MET A 140 -22.56 9.69 -14.48
CA MET A 140 -21.17 9.27 -14.29
C MET A 140 -20.66 9.77 -12.94
N CYS A 141 -20.96 11.02 -12.58
CA CYS A 141 -20.60 11.56 -11.26
C CYS A 141 -21.19 10.74 -10.11
N THR A 142 -22.46 10.36 -10.19
CA THR A 142 -23.11 9.50 -9.18
C THR A 142 -22.43 8.13 -9.09
N LEU A 143 -22.17 7.48 -10.22
CA LEU A 143 -21.52 6.16 -10.23
C LEU A 143 -20.13 6.19 -9.58
N LEU A 144 -19.31 7.19 -9.91
CA LEU A 144 -17.97 7.31 -9.33
C LEU A 144 -18.01 7.68 -7.85
N THR A 145 -18.97 8.50 -7.44
CA THR A 145 -19.20 8.84 -6.03
C THR A 145 -19.62 7.61 -5.24
N VAL A 146 -20.52 6.79 -5.77
CA VAL A 146 -20.95 5.54 -5.14
C VAL A 146 -19.77 4.57 -5.00
N ILE A 147 -18.93 4.42 -6.02
CA ILE A 147 -17.72 3.58 -5.95
C ILE A 147 -16.73 4.10 -4.89
N PHE A 148 -16.59 5.42 -4.77
CA PHE A 148 -15.72 6.01 -3.76
C PHE A 148 -16.23 5.72 -2.34
N PHE A 149 -17.52 5.94 -2.08
CA PHE A 149 -18.12 5.65 -0.78
C PHE A 149 -18.15 4.15 -0.48
N SER A 150 -18.39 3.29 -1.47
CA SER A 150 -18.36 1.84 -1.25
C SER A 150 -16.96 1.37 -0.83
N ARG A 151 -15.89 1.92 -1.42
CA ARG A 151 -14.52 1.65 -0.97
C ARG A 151 -14.30 2.08 0.48
N LEU A 152 -14.75 3.27 0.87
CA LEU A 152 -14.62 3.73 2.27
C LEU A 152 -15.38 2.82 3.24
N VAL A 153 -16.62 2.48 2.91
CA VAL A 153 -17.48 1.64 3.75
C VAL A 153 -16.94 0.22 3.89
N LEU A 154 -16.34 -0.35 2.84
CA LEU A 154 -15.76 -1.69 2.89
C LEU A 154 -14.40 -1.72 3.59
N ALA A 155 -13.55 -0.73 3.33
CA ALA A 155 -12.16 -0.78 3.73
C ALA A 155 -11.92 -0.32 5.19
N THR A 156 -12.73 0.61 5.69
CA THR A 156 -12.64 1.12 7.07
C THR A 156 -12.91 0.04 8.14
N PRO A 157 -14.03 -0.72 8.10
CA PRO A 157 -14.28 -1.76 9.10
C PRO A 157 -13.25 -2.89 8.98
N PHE A 158 -12.76 -3.19 7.77
CA PHE A 158 -11.66 -4.13 7.58
C PHE A 158 -10.42 -3.66 8.34
N ALA A 159 -9.97 -2.43 8.14
CA ALA A 159 -8.84 -1.90 8.90
C ALA A 159 -9.07 -1.95 10.43
N ILE A 160 -10.24 -1.55 10.92
CA ILE A 160 -10.55 -1.52 12.36
C ILE A 160 -10.54 -2.93 12.98
N VAL A 161 -11.08 -3.94 12.28
CA VAL A 161 -11.22 -5.30 12.83
C VAL A 161 -9.92 -6.09 12.71
N TYR A 162 -9.21 -5.97 11.58
CA TYR A 162 -8.06 -6.81 11.28
C TYR A 162 -6.74 -6.22 11.81
N THR A 163 -6.55 -4.89 11.79
CA THR A 163 -5.32 -4.26 12.29
C THR A 163 -4.98 -4.60 13.75
N PRO A 164 -5.92 -4.62 14.73
CA PRO A 164 -5.58 -4.94 16.11
C PRO A 164 -5.22 -6.42 16.34
N ARG A 165 -5.56 -7.31 15.41
CA ARG A 165 -5.27 -8.74 15.48
C ARG A 165 -3.90 -9.12 14.90
N LEU A 166 -3.19 -8.16 14.32
CA LEU A 166 -1.84 -8.37 13.79
C LEU A 166 -0.84 -8.48 14.94
N ALA A 167 -0.07 -9.56 14.94
CA ALA A 167 1.09 -9.75 15.81
C ALA A 167 2.32 -9.12 15.14
N PHE A 168 3.09 -8.35 15.92
CA PHE A 168 4.29 -7.68 15.45
C PHE A 168 5.54 -8.33 16.08
N ASP A 169 6.62 -8.41 15.31
CA ASP A 169 7.93 -8.76 15.84
C ASP A 169 8.67 -7.52 16.37
N GLY A 170 9.82 -7.70 17.02
CA GLY A 170 10.62 -6.64 17.65
C GLY A 170 11.16 -5.57 16.69
N MET A 171 11.02 -5.76 15.37
CA MET A 171 11.34 -4.78 14.33
C MET A 171 10.11 -4.35 13.50
N CYS A 172 8.92 -4.38 14.10
CA CYS A 172 7.66 -4.04 13.46
C CYS A 172 7.31 -4.85 12.21
N GLY A 173 7.95 -6.01 12.02
CA GLY A 173 7.60 -6.98 11.00
C GLY A 173 6.26 -7.65 11.30
N PHE A 174 5.49 -7.96 10.25
CA PHE A 174 4.27 -8.76 10.41
C PHE A 174 4.65 -10.20 10.74
N ARG A 175 4.28 -10.67 11.94
CA ARG A 175 4.21 -12.11 12.19
C ARG A 175 2.95 -12.65 11.53
N ILE A 176 3.10 -13.09 10.29
CA ILE A 176 2.06 -13.88 9.63
C ILE A 176 1.93 -15.18 10.43
N PRO A 177 0.76 -15.48 11.03
CA PRO A 177 0.59 -16.77 11.70
C PRO A 177 0.70 -17.87 10.64
N LEU A 178 1.56 -18.87 10.89
CA LEU A 178 1.79 -20.06 10.04
C LEU A 178 0.56 -20.58 9.26
N PRO A 179 -0.65 -20.69 9.84
CA PRO A 179 -1.83 -21.17 9.10
C PRO A 179 -2.19 -20.35 7.85
N ILE A 180 -1.97 -19.02 7.84
CA ILE A 180 -2.26 -18.19 6.66
C ILE A 180 -1.22 -18.42 5.56
N MET A 181 0.06 -18.53 5.93
CA MET A 181 1.13 -18.83 4.98
C MET A 181 0.96 -20.22 4.36
N LEU A 182 0.57 -21.21 5.17
CA LEU A 182 0.24 -22.56 4.69
C LEU A 182 -0.99 -22.56 3.77
N ALA A 183 -2.03 -21.78 4.07
CA ALA A 183 -3.19 -21.64 3.18
C ALA A 183 -2.80 -21.01 1.82
N PHE A 184 -1.98 -19.96 1.81
CA PHE A 184 -1.47 -19.36 0.56
C PHE A 184 -0.56 -20.33 -0.22
N LEU A 185 0.29 -21.10 0.47
CA LEU A 185 1.13 -22.12 -0.16
C LEU A 185 0.31 -23.31 -0.67
N GLN A 186 -0.76 -23.72 0.01
CA GLN A 186 -1.69 -24.75 -0.46
C GLN A 186 -2.46 -24.29 -1.70
N ILE A 187 -2.89 -23.02 -1.76
CA ILE A 187 -3.54 -22.45 -2.95
C ILE A 187 -2.55 -22.38 -4.12
N ARG A 188 -1.31 -21.97 -3.89
CA ARG A 188 -0.25 -21.93 -4.92
C ARG A 188 0.19 -23.33 -5.37
N GLY A 189 0.29 -24.28 -4.45
CA GLY A 189 0.60 -25.69 -4.72
C GLY A 189 -0.51 -26.40 -5.49
N ASN A 190 -1.78 -26.15 -5.15
CA ASN A 190 -2.93 -26.66 -5.92
C ASN A 190 -3.05 -26.03 -7.32
N GLY A 191 -2.56 -24.79 -7.51
CA GLY A 191 -2.44 -24.18 -8.83
C GLY A 191 -1.42 -24.89 -9.73
N HIS A 192 -0.26 -25.26 -9.19
CA HIS A 192 0.75 -26.03 -9.93
C HIS A 192 0.33 -27.48 -10.22
N ALA A 193 -0.38 -28.13 -9.28
CA ALA A 193 -0.89 -29.48 -9.49
C ALA A 193 -1.92 -29.53 -10.63
N LYS A 194 -2.81 -28.54 -10.72
CA LYS A 194 -3.80 -28.47 -11.82
C LYS A 194 -3.19 -28.17 -13.19
N LEU A 195 -2.06 -27.45 -13.25
CA LEU A 195 -1.34 -27.21 -14.52
C LEU A 195 -0.68 -28.50 -15.06
N HIS A 196 -0.14 -29.35 -14.20
CA HIS A 196 0.40 -30.66 -14.62
C HIS A 196 -0.70 -31.65 -15.05
N THR A 197 -1.88 -31.64 -14.41
CA THR A 197 -2.99 -32.50 -14.84
C THR A 197 -3.65 -32.00 -16.13
N GLY A 198 -3.67 -30.68 -16.35
CA GLY A 198 -4.14 -30.08 -17.61
C GLY A 198 -3.22 -30.40 -18.80
N ALA A 199 -1.90 -30.28 -18.63
CA ALA A 199 -0.94 -30.59 -19.69
C ALA A 199 -1.00 -32.07 -20.14
N ASN A 200 -1.14 -33.00 -19.19
CA ASN A 200 -1.24 -34.43 -19.50
C ASN A 200 -2.56 -34.84 -20.19
N LEU A 201 -3.63 -34.04 -20.05
CA LEU A 201 -4.91 -34.30 -20.74
C LEU A 201 -4.93 -33.81 -22.20
N TYR A 202 -4.10 -32.81 -22.55
CA TYR A 202 -3.94 -32.40 -23.95
C TYR A 202 -3.03 -33.34 -24.73
N GLU A 203 -1.97 -33.91 -24.14
CA GLU A 203 -1.14 -34.93 -24.80
C GLU A 203 -1.88 -36.27 -25.00
N ALA A 204 -2.80 -36.64 -24.10
CA ALA A 204 -3.57 -37.88 -24.24
C ALA A 204 -4.66 -37.83 -25.33
N ASN A 205 -5.20 -36.65 -25.63
CA ASN A 205 -6.24 -36.48 -26.66
C ASN A 205 -5.68 -36.07 -28.05
N GLY A 206 -4.41 -35.66 -28.14
CA GLY A 206 -3.75 -35.34 -29.43
C GLY A 206 -3.09 -36.54 -30.13
N LEU A 207 -3.12 -37.73 -29.52
CA LEU A 207 -2.57 -38.99 -30.07
C LEU A 207 -3.67 -39.97 -30.52
N ALA A 208 -4.93 -39.51 -30.59
CA ALA A 208 -6.09 -40.31 -30.97
C ALA A 208 -6.78 -39.83 -32.27
N GLU A 209 -6.16 -38.91 -33.04
CA GLU A 209 -6.58 -38.53 -34.40
C GLU A 209 -5.45 -38.77 -35.42
#